data_AF-A0A7C2UBK5-F1
#
_entry.id   AF-A0A7C2UBK5-F1
#
_cell.length_a   1.000
_cell.length_b   1.000
_cell.length_c   1.000
_cell.angle_alpha   90.00
_cell.angle_beta   90.00
_cell.angle_gamma   90.00
#
_symmetry.space_group_name_H-M   'P 1'
#
loop_
_entity.id
_entity.type
_entity.pdbx_description
1 polymer ?
#
loop_
_entity_poly.entity_id
_entity_poly.type
_entity_poly.pdbx_seq_one_letter_code
_entity_poly.pdbx_strand_id
1 'polypeptide(L)'
;MTYEPRFERFDARGPDGRSRSVEFKKAGFLAAGDQPEVFFFHVDAGQVIVGVSGEALRQLQGRRRHLSREEKIDIAGLFLKERIEAGKELVAANLSVGGRELERLVSILGLFA
;
A
#
# COMPACT_ATOMS: atom_id res chain seq x y z
N MET A 1 22.34 4.36 -2.48
CA MET A 1 21.54 4.78 -1.31
C MET A 1 20.57 3.66 -0.99
N THR A 2 20.55 3.20 0.24
CA THR A 2 19.59 2.18 0.70
C THR A 2 18.26 2.86 0.94
N TYR A 3 17.17 2.32 0.40
CA TYR A 3 15.83 2.82 0.68
C TYR A 3 15.49 2.59 2.15
N GLU A 4 15.00 3.62 2.85
CA GLU A 4 14.55 3.51 4.24
C GLU A 4 13.03 3.30 4.28
N PRO A 5 12.53 2.12 4.73
CA PRO A 5 11.11 1.84 4.81
C PRO A 5 10.40 2.76 5.81
N ARG A 6 9.26 3.33 5.41
CA ARG A 6 8.50 4.31 6.20
C ARG A 6 7.21 3.73 6.79
N PHE A 7 6.67 2.67 6.18
CA PHE A 7 5.36 2.12 6.52
C PHE A 7 5.39 0.64 6.90
N GLU A 8 6.53 0.13 7.35
CA GLU A 8 6.55 -1.17 8.05
C GLU A 8 5.80 -1.09 9.38
N ARG A 9 5.90 0.04 10.09
CA ARG A 9 5.14 0.37 11.30
C ARG A 9 4.81 1.85 11.29
N PHE A 10 3.54 2.21 11.49
CA PHE A 10 3.12 3.60 11.51
C PHE A 10 1.80 3.77 12.26
N ASP A 11 1.51 5.01 12.63
CA ASP A 11 0.22 5.41 13.19
C ASP A 11 -0.60 6.19 12.14
N ALA A 12 -1.91 5.95 12.12
CA ALA A 12 -2.86 6.67 11.29
C ALA A 12 -3.98 7.24 12.17
N ARG A 13 -4.26 8.54 12.04
CA ARG A 13 -5.29 9.21 12.85
C ARG A 13 -6.59 9.31 12.06
N GLY A 14 -7.61 8.58 12.51
CA GLY A 14 -8.93 8.64 11.90
C GLY A 14 -9.63 9.99 12.09
N PRO A 15 -10.77 10.22 11.40
CA PRO A 15 -11.55 11.45 11.54
C PRO A 15 -12.22 11.58 12.92
N ASP A 16 -12.33 10.49 13.67
CA ASP A 16 -12.74 10.45 15.08
C ASP A 16 -11.64 10.92 16.05
N GLY A 17 -10.47 11.31 15.52
CA GLY A 17 -9.30 11.74 16.29
C GLY A 17 -8.53 10.59 16.92
N ARG A 18 -8.99 9.34 16.79
CA ARG A 18 -8.31 8.17 17.37
C ARG A 18 -7.13 7.77 16.49
N SER A 19 -6.01 7.49 17.15
CA SER A 19 -4.84 6.91 16.48
C SER A 19 -5.02 5.40 16.39
N ARG A 20 -4.74 4.83 15.22
CA ARG A 20 -4.70 3.38 14.98
C ARG A 20 -3.28 2.97 14.67
N SER A 21 -2.80 1.94 15.33
CA SER A 21 -1.46 1.41 15.07
C SER A 21 -1.52 0.42 13.91
N VAL A 22 -0.62 0.60 12.95
CA VAL A 22 -0.52 -0.21 11.75
C VAL A 22 0.84 -0.86 11.65
N GLU A 23 0.87 -2.17 11.41
CA GLU A 23 2.10 -2.93 11.26
C GLU A 23 2.00 -3.90 10.08
N PHE A 24 2.98 -3.81 9.18
CA PHE A 24 3.16 -4.76 8.10
C PHE A 24 3.55 -6.14 8.64
N LYS A 25 2.97 -7.20 8.07
CA LYS A 25 3.21 -8.59 8.49
C LYS A 25 3.84 -9.44 7.41
N LYS A 26 3.27 -9.43 6.21
CA LYS A 26 3.76 -10.24 5.09
C LYS A 26 3.25 -9.69 3.76
N ALA A 27 3.93 -10.09 2.69
CA ALA A 27 3.51 -9.85 1.32
C ALA A 27 3.31 -11.20 0.61
N GLY A 28 2.46 -11.21 -0.41
CA GLY A 28 2.22 -12.36 -1.27
C GLY A 28 1.68 -11.90 -2.62
N PHE A 29 1.21 -12.85 -3.42
CA PHE A 29 0.55 -12.59 -4.69
C PHE A 29 -0.63 -13.55 -4.85
N LEU A 30 -1.66 -13.11 -5.56
CA LEU A 30 -2.73 -14.01 -5.99
C LEU A 30 -2.40 -14.51 -7.40
N ALA A 31 -2.52 -15.81 -7.64
CA ALA A 31 -2.18 -16.42 -8.93
C ALA A 31 -3.27 -16.25 -10.01
N ALA A 32 -4.45 -15.77 -9.62
CA ALA A 32 -5.62 -15.59 -10.49
C ALA A 32 -5.81 -14.12 -10.88
N GLY A 33 -6.51 -13.87 -12.00
CA GLY A 33 -6.85 -12.53 -12.47
C GLY A 33 -5.62 -11.74 -12.96
N ASP A 34 -5.51 -10.47 -12.57
CA ASP A 34 -4.41 -9.58 -12.95
C ASP A 34 -3.10 -9.84 -12.19
N GLN A 35 -3.11 -10.88 -11.34
CA GLN A 35 -2.03 -11.30 -10.45
C GLN A 35 -1.58 -10.18 -9.50
N PRO A 36 -2.48 -9.68 -8.64
CA PRO A 36 -2.16 -8.59 -7.74
C PRO A 36 -1.16 -9.04 -6.68
N GLU A 37 -0.24 -8.15 -6.34
CA GLU A 37 0.58 -8.28 -5.14
C GLU A 37 -0.28 -7.85 -3.94
N VAL A 38 -0.26 -8.64 -2.85
CA VAL A 38 -1.07 -8.40 -1.66
C VAL A 38 -0.18 -8.18 -0.44
N PHE A 39 -0.52 -7.17 0.36
CA PHE A 39 0.22 -6.75 1.54
C PHE A 39 -0.69 -6.85 2.75
N PHE A 40 -0.26 -7.62 3.74
CA PHE A 40 -1.01 -7.90 4.96
C PHE A 40 -0.53 -6.97 6.08
N PHE A 41 -1.46 -6.23 6.65
CA PHE A 41 -1.24 -5.34 7.77
C PHE A 41 -2.09 -5.78 8.97
N HIS A 42 -1.56 -5.61 10.17
CA HIS A 42 -2.39 -5.50 11.36
C HIS A 42 -2.78 -4.03 11.54
N VAL A 43 -4.06 -3.80 11.83
CA VAL A 43 -4.61 -2.49 12.22
C VAL A 43 -5.32 -2.71 13.55
N ASP A 44 -4.75 -2.16 14.62
CA ASP A 44 -5.14 -2.47 16.00
C ASP A 44 -5.13 -3.99 16.26
N ALA A 45 -6.30 -4.61 16.53
CA ALA A 45 -6.45 -6.05 16.73
C ALA A 45 -6.91 -6.81 15.45
N GLY A 46 -7.15 -6.10 14.34
CA GLY A 46 -7.66 -6.68 13.10
C GLY A 46 -6.59 -6.89 12.03
N GLN A 47 -6.88 -7.72 11.03
CA GLN A 47 -6.05 -7.90 9.84
C GLN A 47 -6.69 -7.21 8.63
N VAL A 48 -5.88 -6.47 7.88
CA VAL A 48 -6.27 -5.75 6.67
C VAL A 48 -5.34 -6.17 5.53
N ILE A 49 -5.90 -6.37 4.34
CA ILE A 49 -5.15 -6.77 3.15
C ILE A 49 -5.30 -5.67 2.10
N VAL A 50 -4.18 -5.14 1.63
CA VAL A 50 -4.13 -4.19 0.53
C VAL A 50 -3.63 -4.91 -0.71
N GLY A 51 -4.41 -4.87 -1.79
CA GLY A 51 -4.01 -5.35 -3.10
C GLY A 51 -3.40 -4.24 -3.95
N VAL A 52 -2.32 -4.54 -4.66
CA VAL A 52 -1.75 -3.67 -5.69
C VAL A 52 -1.83 -4.42 -7.02
N SER A 53 -2.49 -3.80 -8.01
CA SER A 53 -2.73 -4.44 -9.31
C SER A 53 -1.41 -4.87 -9.97
N GLY A 54 -1.34 -6.13 -10.37
CA GLY A 54 -0.18 -6.68 -11.06
C GLY A 54 0.02 -6.04 -12.44
N GLU A 55 -1.07 -5.74 -13.15
CA GLU A 55 -1.01 -5.02 -14.42
C GLU A 55 -0.48 -3.60 -14.24
N ALA A 56 -0.99 -2.86 -13.26
CA ALA A 56 -0.50 -1.51 -12.95
C ALA A 56 0.99 -1.51 -12.62
N LEU A 57 1.45 -2.47 -11.81
CA LEU A 57 2.86 -2.63 -11.48
C LEU A 57 3.71 -2.93 -12.73
N ARG A 58 3.25 -3.80 -13.63
CA ARG A 58 3.96 -4.10 -14.88
C ARG A 58 4.05 -2.88 -15.79
N GLN A 59 2.95 -2.15 -15.97
CA GLN A 59 2.93 -0.95 -16.80
C GLN A 59 3.86 0.15 -16.25
N LEU A 60 3.80 0.40 -14.94
CA LEU A 60 4.65 1.39 -14.28
C LEU A 60 6.13 1.04 -14.40
N GLN A 61 6.50 -0.21 -14.07
CA GLN A 61 7.89 -0.67 -14.11
C GLN A 61 8.41 -0.83 -15.54
N GLY A 62 7.55 -1.08 -16.53
CA GLY A 62 7.96 -1.06 -17.95
C GLY A 62 8.31 0.33 -18.47
N ARG A 63 7.77 1.39 -17.85
CA ARG A 63 8.07 2.80 -18.18
C ARG A 63 9.18 3.40 -17.31
N ARG A 64 9.53 2.74 -16.20
CA ARG A 64 10.41 3.24 -15.15
C ARG A 64 11.38 2.12 -14.73
N ARG A 65 11.89 2.18 -13.50
CA ARG A 65 12.65 1.08 -12.89
C ARG A 65 11.73 0.14 -12.11
N HIS A 66 12.26 -1.02 -11.75
CA HIS A 66 11.62 -1.91 -10.81
C HIS A 66 11.48 -1.28 -9.42
N LEU A 67 10.35 -1.56 -8.77
CA LEU A 67 10.11 -1.22 -7.38
C LEU A 67 10.61 -2.36 -6.48
N SER A 68 11.35 -2.02 -5.44
CA SER A 68 11.77 -2.97 -4.41
C SER A 68 10.55 -3.44 -3.59
N ARG A 69 10.76 -4.49 -2.77
CA ARG A 69 9.72 -4.97 -1.87
C ARG A 69 9.32 -3.90 -0.85
N GLU A 70 10.31 -3.23 -0.29
CA GLU A 70 10.17 -2.16 0.72
C GLU A 70 9.40 -0.97 0.14
N GLU A 71 9.69 -0.59 -1.11
CA GLU A 71 8.98 0.48 -1.81
C GLU A 71 7.51 0.14 -2.02
N LYS A 72 7.21 -1.12 -2.37
CA LYS A 72 5.81 -1.56 -2.52
C LYS A 72 5.07 -1.65 -1.19
N ILE A 73 5.76 -2.03 -0.11
CA ILE A 73 5.20 -1.96 1.25
C ILE A 73 4.81 -0.52 1.58
N ASP A 74 5.68 0.45 1.25
CA ASP A 74 5.40 1.87 1.51
C ASP A 74 4.25 2.41 0.66
N ILE A 75 4.10 1.98 -0.58
CA ILE A 75 2.93 2.30 -1.41
C ILE A 75 1.65 1.78 -0.76
N ALA A 76 1.62 0.50 -0.36
CA ALA A 76 0.46 -0.11 0.26
C ALA A 76 0.14 0.51 1.64
N GLY A 77 1.19 0.83 2.41
CA GLY A 77 1.08 1.46 3.72
C GLY A 77 0.58 2.90 3.65
N LEU A 78 1.12 3.72 2.73
CA LEU A 78 0.62 5.08 2.49
C LEU A 78 -0.85 5.07 2.06
N PHE A 79 -1.21 4.17 1.14
CA PHE A 79 -2.60 4.01 0.72
C PHE A 79 -3.51 3.65 1.91
N LEU A 80 -3.10 2.67 2.73
CA LEU A 80 -3.86 2.28 3.91
C LEU A 80 -4.01 3.43 4.92
N LYS A 81 -2.94 4.19 5.15
CA LYS A 81 -2.96 5.39 6.00
C LYS A 81 -4.02 6.38 5.52
N GLU A 82 -4.02 6.73 4.24
CA GLU A 82 -5.01 7.65 3.68
C GLU A 82 -6.45 7.14 3.80
N ARG A 83 -6.69 5.82 3.67
CA ARG A 83 -8.03 5.24 3.88
C ARG A 83 -8.48 5.37 5.33
N ILE A 84 -7.59 5.13 6.29
CA ILE A 84 -7.87 5.30 7.72
C ILE A 84 -8.15 6.77 8.03
N GLU A 85 -7.28 7.67 7.57
CA GLU A 85 -7.39 9.11 7.81
C GLU A 85 -8.63 9.73 7.17
N ALA A 86 -9.07 9.20 6.02
CA ALA A 86 -10.32 9.60 5.37
C ALA A 86 -11.57 8.93 5.97
N GLY A 87 -11.45 8.09 6.99
CA GLY A 87 -12.57 7.37 7.60
C GLY A 87 -13.25 6.36 6.67
N LYS A 88 -12.52 5.85 5.68
CA LYS A 88 -13.05 4.84 4.75
C LYS A 88 -13.14 3.49 5.45
N GLU A 89 -14.19 2.75 5.11
CA GLU A 89 -14.34 1.38 5.58
C GLU A 89 -13.24 0.50 4.98
N LEU A 90 -12.53 -0.25 5.84
CA LEU A 90 -11.40 -1.11 5.48
C LEU A 90 -11.88 -2.49 5.00
N VAL A 91 -12.72 -2.49 3.96
CA VAL A 91 -13.23 -3.71 3.30
C VAL A 91 -12.49 -3.94 1.99
N ALA A 92 -12.42 -5.20 1.54
CA ALA A 92 -11.66 -5.60 0.34
C ALA A 92 -12.00 -4.77 -0.91
N ALA A 93 -13.26 -4.38 -1.09
CA ALA A 93 -13.70 -3.53 -2.21
C ALA A 93 -13.01 -2.15 -2.25
N ASN A 94 -12.58 -1.64 -1.09
CA ASN A 94 -11.92 -0.32 -0.96
C ASN A 94 -10.40 -0.42 -0.83
N LEU A 95 -9.84 -1.63 -0.83
CA LEU A 95 -8.44 -1.91 -0.50
C LEU A 95 -7.64 -2.43 -1.70
N SER A 96 -7.85 -1.81 -2.86
CA SER A 96 -7.09 -2.09 -4.08
C SER A 96 -6.48 -0.82 -4.67
N VAL A 97 -5.22 -0.92 -5.07
CA VAL A 97 -4.45 0.14 -5.73
C VAL A 97 -4.37 -0.17 -7.22
N GLY A 98 -5.04 0.65 -8.04
CA GLY A 98 -4.99 0.61 -9.50
C GLY A 98 -3.96 1.58 -10.09
N GLY A 99 -3.86 1.64 -11.43
CA GLY A 99 -2.81 2.40 -12.14
C GLY A 99 -2.68 3.88 -11.75
N ARG A 100 -3.76 4.65 -11.81
CA ARG A 100 -3.72 6.10 -11.46
C ARG A 100 -3.37 6.34 -10.00
N GLU A 101 -3.91 5.51 -9.11
CA GLU A 101 -3.64 5.59 -7.67
C GLU A 101 -2.17 5.24 -7.38
N LEU A 102 -1.66 4.19 -8.03
CA LEU A 102 -0.27 3.76 -7.92
C LEU A 102 0.70 4.87 -8.36
N GLU A 103 0.46 5.51 -9.51
CA GLU A 103 1.27 6.63 -9.99
C GLU A 103 1.30 7.80 -8.99
N ARG A 104 0.14 8.14 -8.41
CA ARG A 104 0.02 9.19 -7.39
C ARG A 104 0.84 8.85 -6.14
N LEU A 105 0.67 7.64 -5.60
CA LEU A 105 1.36 7.20 -4.38
C LEU A 105 2.87 7.19 -4.57
N VAL A 106 3.33 6.69 -5.71
CA VAL A 106 4.75 6.66 -6.06
C VAL A 106 5.33 8.08 -6.17
N SER A 107 4.57 9.01 -6.75
CA SER A 107 4.96 10.42 -6.81
C SER A 107 5.08 11.05 -5.41
N ILE A 108 4.13 10.76 -4.50
CA ILE A 108 4.18 11.26 -3.12
C ILE A 108 5.38 10.70 -2.37
N LEU A 109 5.72 9.43 -2.60
CA LEU A 109 6.87 8.78 -1.97
C LEU A 109 8.22 9.20 -2.56
N GLY A 110 8.21 9.82 -3.75
CA GLY A 110 9.43 10.30 -4.42
C GLY A 110 10.27 9.18 -5.04
N LEU A 111 9.67 8.05 -5.43
CA LEU A 111 10.45 6.86 -5.84
C LEU A 111 11.04 6.95 -7.27
N PHE A 112 10.61 7.94 -8.06
CA PHE A 112 11.07 8.16 -9.45
C PHE A 112 11.53 9.60 -9.73
N ALA A 113 12.09 10.26 -8.72
CA ALA A 113 12.76 11.56 -8.88
C ALA A 113 13.91 11.49 -9.90
#